data_AF-A0A923VDC4-F1
#
_entry.id   AF-A0A923VDC4-F1
#
_cell.length_a   1.000
_cell.length_b   1.000
_cell.length_c   1.000
_cell.angle_alpha   90.00
_cell.angle_beta   90.00
_cell.angle_gamma   90.00
#
_symmetry.space_group_name_H-M   'P 1'
#
loop_
_entity.id
_entity.type
_entity.pdbx_description
1 polymer ?
#
loop_
_entity_poly.entity_id
_entity_poly.type
_entity_poly.pdbx_seq_one_letter_code
_entity_poly.pdbx_strand_id
1 'polypeptide(L)' 'SYFDKNFKVEVKYFEGKVDFVKIVTVKGKINTNVSGSVESMICNDRTCMPPTKATFNIALN' A
#
# COMPACT_ATOMS: atom_id res chain seq x y z
N SER A 1 10.14 11.00 4.38
CA SER A 1 9.76 9.99 5.38
C SER A 1 9.50 10.71 6.70
N TYR A 2 8.65 10.15 7.55
CA TYR A 2 8.31 10.67 8.88
C TYR A 2 8.60 9.59 9.91
N PHE A 3 9.28 9.91 11.00
CA PHE A 3 9.52 8.95 12.07
C PHE A 3 8.30 8.91 13.00
N ASP A 4 7.55 7.81 12.96
CA ASP A 4 6.40 7.61 13.82
C ASP A 4 6.83 7.09 15.20
N LYS A 5 6.67 7.91 16.23
CA LYS A 5 7.06 7.56 17.61
C LYS A 5 6.21 6.45 18.22
N ASN A 6 4.97 6.26 17.75
CA ASN A 6 4.07 5.21 18.26
C ASN A 6 4.54 3.83 17.82
N PHE A 7 5.03 3.73 16.57
CA PHE A 7 5.49 2.48 15.99
C PHE A 7 7.03 2.34 15.94
N LYS A 8 7.77 3.40 16.28
CA LYS A 8 9.24 3.48 16.27
C LYS A 8 9.85 3.10 14.91
N VAL A 9 9.18 3.48 13.82
CA VAL A 9 9.59 3.19 12.44
C VAL A 9 9.50 4.45 11.58
N GLU A 10 10.30 4.50 10.52
CA GLU A 10 10.07 5.47 9.44
C GLU A 10 8.88 5.04 8.59
N VAL A 11 7.89 5.91 8.49
CA VAL A 11 6.73 5.73 7.62
C VAL A 11 6.80 6.69 6.43
N LYS A 12 6.22 6.27 5.31
CA LYS A 12 5.91 7.17 4.20
C LYS A 12 4.55 7.81 4.48
N TYR A 13 4.57 9.06 4.92
CA TYR A 13 3.38 9.86 5.13
C TYR A 13 3.02 10.61 3.84
N PHE A 14 1.73 10.67 3.53
CA PHE A 14 1.19 11.36 2.36
C PHE A 14 -0.08 12.11 2.77
N GLU A 15 -0.25 13.33 2.28
CA GLU A 15 -1.44 14.16 2.52
C GLU A 15 -2.23 14.34 1.23
N GLY A 16 -3.56 14.43 1.34
CA GLY A 16 -4.45 14.58 0.18
C GLY A 16 -4.57 13.28 -0.63
N LYS A 17 -4.07 13.28 -1.87
CA LYS A 17 -4.14 12.13 -2.79
C LYS A 17 -2.75 11.59 -3.09
N VAL A 18 -2.60 10.27 -3.00
CA VAL A 18 -1.39 9.55 -3.43
C VAL A 18 -1.77 8.45 -4.41
N ASP A 19 -1.01 8.34 -5.50
CA ASP A 19 -1.13 7.25 -6.47
C ASP A 19 0.12 6.34 -6.35
N PHE A 20 -0.09 5.07 -6.01
CA PHE A 20 0.98 4.07 -5.92
C PHE A 20 1.07 3.26 -7.21
N VAL A 21 2.12 3.51 -8.01
CA VAL A 21 2.32 2.83 -9.29
C VAL A 21 3.44 1.80 -9.18
N LYS A 22 3.15 0.55 -9.57
CA LYS A 22 4.14 -0.52 -9.66
C LYS A 22 4.09 -1.15 -11.04
N ILE A 23 5.21 -1.06 -11.77
CA ILE A 23 5.38 -1.75 -13.05
C ILE A 23 5.72 -3.21 -12.76
N VAL A 24 4.97 -4.12 -13.36
CA VAL A 24 5.19 -5.56 -13.28
C VAL A 24 5.53 -6.11 -14.65
N THR A 25 6.49 -7.03 -14.71
CA THR A 25 6.86 -7.72 -15.95
C THR A 25 6.45 -9.18 -15.84
N VAL A 26 5.52 -9.59 -16.70
CA VAL A 26 5.10 -10.99 -16.80
C VAL A 26 6.09 -11.74 -17.68
N LYS A 27 6.58 -12.88 -17.19
CA LYS A 27 7.45 -13.77 -17.96
C LYS A 27 6.61 -14.88 -18.58
N GLY A 28 6.62 -14.96 -19.92
CA GLY A 28 5.88 -15.98 -20.68
C GLY A 28 4.46 -15.57 -21.08
N LYS A 29 3.81 -16.37 -21.93
CA LYS A 29 2.43 -16.21 -22.38
C LYS A 29 1.48 -17.04 -21.51
N ILE A 30 1.37 -16.67 -20.24
CA ILE A 30 0.55 -17.41 -19.27
C ILE A 30 -0.55 -16.46 -18.79
N ASN A 31 -1.80 -16.90 -18.90
CA ASN A 31 -2.92 -16.21 -18.26
C ASN A 31 -2.69 -16.29 -16.76
N THR A 32 -2.44 -15.14 -16.15
CA THR A 32 -2.10 -15.08 -14.72
C THR A 32 -2.76 -13.89 -14.07
N ASN A 33 -2.88 -13.95 -12.75
CA ASN A 33 -3.46 -12.88 -11.97
C ASN A 33 -2.38 -12.24 -11.09
N VAL A 34 -2.43 -10.93 -10.98
CA VAL A 34 -1.67 -10.18 -9.98
C VAL A 34 -2.57 -9.97 -8.77
N SER A 35 -2.29 -10.73 -7.73
CA SER A 35 -2.95 -10.59 -6.44
C SER A 35 -2.03 -9.94 -5.42
N GLY A 36 -2.59 -9.13 -4.54
CA GLY A 36 -1.83 -8.46 -3.51
C GLY A 36 -2.72 -7.79 -2.47
N SER A 37 -2.09 -7.05 -1.58
CA SER A 37 -2.79 -6.24 -0.59
C SER A 37 -2.06 -4.95 -0.32
N VAL A 38 -2.82 -3.89 -0.09
CA VAL A 38 -2.33 -2.61 0.42
C VAL A 38 -2.74 -2.52 1.89
N GLU A 39 -1.77 -2.37 2.77
CA GLU A 39 -2.00 -2.07 4.18
C GLU A 39 -1.70 -0.60 4.44
N SER A 40 -2.65 0.10 5.04
CA SER A 40 -2.57 1.54 5.28
C SER A 40 -3.15 1.90 6.64
N MET A 41 -2.66 2.99 7.21
CA MET A 41 -3.15 3.57 8.46
C MET A 41 -3.42 5.05 8.26
N ILE A 42 -4.45 5.57 8.93
CA ILE A 42 -4.80 6.99 8.89
C ILE A 42 -4.40 7.61 10.22
N CYS A 43 -3.63 8.70 10.17
CA CYS A 43 -3.21 9.45 11.35
C CYS A 43 -3.64 10.91 11.24
N ASN A 44 -3.94 11.50 12.39
CA ASN A 44 -3.99 12.95 12.60
C ASN A 44 -2.89 13.35 13.61
N ASP A 45 -2.84 14.62 13.99
CA ASP A 45 -1.79 15.19 14.87
C ASP A 45 -1.69 14.55 16.27
N ARG A 46 -2.66 13.71 16.65
CA ARG A 46 -2.77 13.14 18.01
C ARG A 46 -2.91 11.63 18.03
N THR A 47 -3.49 11.03 17.00
CA THR A 47 -3.94 9.64 17.00
C THR A 47 -3.77 9.01 15.63
N CYS A 48 -3.49 7.70 15.63
CA CYS A 48 -3.53 6.86 14.44
C CYS A 48 -4.62 5.80 14.62
N MET A 49 -5.41 5.60 13.57
CA MET A 49 -6.38 4.50 13.51
C MET A 49 -5.64 3.17 13.31
N PRO A 50 -6.23 2.04 13.74
CA PRO A 50 -5.72 0.73 13.42
C PRO A 50 -5.49 0.57 11.91
N PRO A 51 -4.43 -0.15 11.48
CA PRO A 51 -4.19 -0.43 10.07
C PRO A 51 -5.38 -1.17 9.44
N THR A 52 -5.68 -0.82 8.19
CA THR A 52 -6.67 -1.50 7.37
C THR A 52 -5.97 -2.15 6.18
N LYS A 53 -6.44 -3.34 5.80
CA LYS A 53 -5.89 -4.10 4.68
C LYS A 53 -6.90 -4.21 3.55
N ALA A 54 -6.58 -3.65 2.39
CA ALA A 54 -7.34 -3.81 1.16
C ALA A 54 -6.66 -4.86 0.27
N THR A 55 -7.37 -5.93 -0.07
CA THR A 55 -6.88 -6.96 -1.00
C THR A 55 -7.32 -6.66 -2.42
N PHE A 56 -6.52 -7.05 -3.41
CA PHE A 56 -6.86 -6.95 -4.83
C PHE A 56 -6.41 -8.21 -5.57
N ASN A 57 -7.10 -8.50 -6.67
CA ASN A 57 -6.79 -9.57 -7.60
C ASN A 57 -7.14 -9.07 -9.01
N ILE A 58 -6.10 -8.87 -9.83
CA ILE A 58 -6.21 -8.29 -11.16
C ILE A 58 -5.84 -9.38 -12.17
N ALA A 59 -6.78 -9.77 -13.02
CA ALA A 59 -6.50 -10.69 -14.12
C ALA A 59 -5.67 -9.97 -15.20
N LEU A 60 -4.55 -10.59 -15.62
CA LEU A 60 -3.76 -10.16 -16.76
C LEU A 60 -4.14 -11.06 -17.94
N ASN A 61 -5.02 -10.55 -18.80
CA ASN A 61 -5.46 -11.20 -20.04
C ASN A 61 -4.44 -11.02 -21.16
#